data_AF-A0AAU5DEJ7-F1
#
_entry.id   AF-A0AAU5DEJ7-F1
#
_cell.length_a   1.000
_cell.length_b   1.000
_cell.length_c   1.000
_cell.angle_alpha   90.00
_cell.angle_beta   90.00
_cell.angle_gamma   90.00
#
_symmetry.space_group_name_H-M   'P 1'
#
loop_
_entity.id
_entity.type
_entity.pdbx_description
1 polymer ?
#
loop_
_entity_poly.entity_id
_entity_poly.type
_entity_poly.pdbx_seq_one_letter_code
_entity_poly.pdbx_strand_id
1 'polypeptide(L)'
;MATSLNTLRLHVKNARYTEEPLDDMEIRPLIDGVDVIEAAYEDLEDGVQCGDPRVWLVPGGPLAAGDEPRTLDFAEKWCGCHDGQMLTVRRDGGTVVWRWRPGEGGDPVLPECRFDAAAYDAELERASRDFGWEIPADTVARLLREALRARIDWLARWSCEVYDVWAPSESGVLVVFERNERDSDGGWRQAEEFAVKLPVTDEGPVVQAALLADRLLAGDPRTAEEAHLSGILDLLQEGRRRFTGPPPWAL
;
A
#
# COMPACT_ATOMS: atom_id res chain seq x y z
N MET A 1 -24.97 -20.83 22.13
CA MET A 1 -23.82 -20.20 22.80
C MET A 1 -23.68 -18.83 22.15
N ALA A 2 -23.66 -17.74 22.92
CA ALA A 2 -23.44 -16.42 22.35
C ALA A 2 -21.98 -16.38 21.86
N THR A 3 -21.77 -16.25 20.56
CA THR A 3 -20.42 -16.10 19.99
C THR A 3 -19.91 -14.74 20.44
N SER A 4 -18.86 -14.72 21.27
CA SER A 4 -18.24 -13.48 21.73
C SER A 4 -17.64 -12.72 20.55
N LEU A 5 -17.85 -11.40 20.51
CA LEU A 5 -17.19 -10.53 19.55
C LEU A 5 -15.77 -10.23 20.04
N ASN A 6 -14.82 -10.30 19.12
CA ASN A 6 -13.44 -9.88 19.27
C ASN A 6 -13.31 -8.36 19.14
N THR A 7 -12.21 -7.84 19.66
CA THR A 7 -11.74 -6.47 19.43
C THR A 7 -10.59 -6.50 18.43
N LEU A 8 -10.55 -5.52 17.52
CA LEU A 8 -9.48 -5.35 16.55
C LEU A 8 -8.71 -4.06 16.82
N ARG A 9 -7.38 -4.14 16.73
CA ARG A 9 -6.51 -2.99 16.58
C ARG A 9 -5.49 -3.29 15.49
N LEU A 10 -5.41 -2.43 14.49
CA LEU A 10 -4.38 -2.47 13.46
C LEU A 10 -3.20 -1.60 13.90
N HIS A 11 -2.02 -2.19 13.95
CA HIS A 11 -0.78 -1.45 14.18
C HIS A 11 0.16 -1.64 13.00
N VAL A 12 1.00 -0.64 12.75
CA VAL A 12 2.01 -0.71 11.71
C VAL A 12 3.34 -1.04 12.37
N LYS A 13 3.94 -2.16 11.98
CA LYS A 13 5.27 -2.59 12.41
C LYS A 13 6.25 -2.31 11.28
N ASN A 14 7.43 -1.79 11.62
CA ASN A 14 8.57 -1.78 10.72
C ASN A 14 9.34 -3.08 10.97
N ALA A 15 9.30 -4.02 10.02
CA ALA A 15 9.95 -5.31 10.16
C ALA A 15 11.47 -5.10 10.19
N ARG A 16 12.11 -5.67 11.21
CA ARG A 16 13.47 -5.32 11.64
C ARG A 16 14.58 -5.92 10.77
N TYR A 17 14.28 -6.41 9.57
CA TYR A 17 15.13 -7.37 8.85
C TYR A 17 15.63 -6.91 7.50
N THR A 18 15.96 -5.64 7.31
CA THR A 18 16.77 -5.24 6.15
C THR A 18 17.72 -4.10 6.50
N GLU A 19 18.85 -4.07 5.80
CA GLU A 19 19.78 -2.92 5.74
C GLU A 19 19.11 -1.68 5.12
N GLU A 20 17.84 -1.80 4.69
CA GLU A 20 17.00 -0.78 4.06
C GLU A 20 15.63 -0.65 4.79
N PRO A 21 15.58 0.01 5.96
CA PRO A 21 14.44 0.02 6.90
C PRO A 21 13.15 0.71 6.40
N LEU A 22 13.08 1.09 5.12
CA LEU A 22 11.93 1.76 4.50
C LEU A 22 11.01 0.79 3.73
N ASP A 23 11.47 -0.44 3.54
CA ASP A 23 10.85 -1.43 2.64
C ASP A 23 9.89 -2.40 3.34
N ASP A 24 9.97 -2.54 4.66
CA ASP A 24 9.23 -3.60 5.37
C ASP A 24 8.19 -3.05 6.36
N MET A 25 7.30 -2.17 5.90
CA MET A 25 6.17 -1.72 6.70
C MET A 25 5.02 -2.71 6.59
N GLU A 26 4.56 -3.21 7.73
CA GLU A 26 3.56 -4.27 7.79
C GLU A 26 2.36 -3.85 8.62
N ILE A 27 1.15 -4.06 8.10
CA ILE A 27 -0.06 -4.07 8.93
C ILE A 27 -0.06 -5.33 9.77
N ARG A 28 -0.26 -5.15 11.06
CA ARG A 28 -0.32 -6.23 12.03
C ARG A 28 -1.67 -6.18 12.77
N PRO A 29 -2.45 -7.27 12.79
CA PRO A 29 -3.73 -7.30 13.49
C PRO A 29 -3.53 -7.76 14.94
N LEU A 30 -3.83 -6.88 15.89
CA LEU A 30 -4.03 -7.25 17.28
C LEU A 30 -5.49 -7.62 17.49
N ILE A 31 -5.77 -8.91 17.64
CA ILE A 31 -7.11 -9.44 17.93
C ILE A 31 -7.15 -9.77 19.42
N ASP A 32 -8.04 -9.10 20.15
CA ASP A 32 -8.11 -9.17 21.62
C ASP A 32 -6.75 -8.88 22.30
N GLY A 33 -5.98 -7.98 21.69
CA GLY A 33 -4.65 -7.56 22.14
C GLY A 33 -3.50 -8.48 21.74
N VAL A 34 -3.76 -9.56 21.00
CA VAL A 34 -2.74 -10.51 20.53
C VAL A 34 -2.43 -10.27 19.07
N ASP A 35 -1.15 -10.10 18.72
CA ASP A 35 -0.68 -10.13 17.34
C ASP A 35 -0.79 -11.56 16.81
N VAL A 36 -1.90 -11.86 16.14
CA VAL A 36 -2.23 -13.24 15.74
C VAL A 36 -1.29 -13.79 14.68
N ILE A 37 -0.64 -12.91 13.90
CA ILE A 37 0.35 -13.33 12.90
C ILE A 37 1.69 -13.64 13.59
N GLU A 38 2.16 -12.78 14.50
CA GLU A 38 3.40 -13.06 15.25
C GLU A 38 3.26 -14.36 16.03
N ALA A 39 2.14 -14.53 16.75
CA ALA A 39 1.91 -15.71 17.57
C ALA A 39 1.79 -17.00 16.74
N ALA A 40 1.26 -16.91 15.52
CA ALA A 40 1.13 -18.08 14.66
C ALA A 40 2.44 -18.52 14.02
N TYR A 41 3.34 -17.57 13.75
CA TYR A 41 4.60 -17.79 13.06
C TYR A 41 5.83 -17.66 13.98
N GLU A 42 5.65 -17.77 15.30
CA GLU A 42 6.72 -17.58 16.28
C GLU A 42 7.92 -18.54 16.08
N ASP A 43 7.66 -19.74 15.55
CA ASP A 43 8.67 -20.77 15.30
C ASP A 43 9.31 -20.68 13.90
N LEU A 44 8.85 -19.75 13.04
CA LEU A 44 9.39 -19.60 11.69
C LEU A 44 10.57 -18.62 11.72
N GLU A 45 11.77 -19.12 11.42
CA GLU A 45 13.03 -18.37 11.50
C GLU A 45 13.01 -17.04 10.71
N ASP A 46 12.49 -17.08 9.48
CA ASP A 46 12.40 -15.90 8.60
C ASP A 46 11.05 -15.15 8.73
N GLY A 47 10.14 -15.64 9.57
CA GLY A 47 8.81 -15.07 9.75
C GLY A 47 7.96 -14.99 8.48
N VAL A 48 6.97 -14.10 8.50
CA VAL A 48 6.10 -13.76 7.36
C VAL A 48 5.94 -12.24 7.27
N GLN A 49 5.74 -11.75 6.05
CA GLN A 49 5.49 -10.35 5.76
C GLN A 49 3.99 -10.11 5.56
N CYS A 50 3.42 -9.14 6.26
CA CYS A 50 2.02 -8.74 6.07
C CYS A 50 1.88 -7.57 5.10
N GLY A 51 0.65 -7.27 4.69
CA GLY A 51 0.36 -6.21 3.72
C GLY A 51 0.87 -4.81 4.08
N ASP A 52 1.29 -4.06 3.05
CA ASP A 52 1.82 -2.69 3.19
C ASP A 52 0.69 -1.71 3.60
N PRO A 53 0.86 -0.97 4.72
CA PRO A 53 -0.11 0.01 5.19
C PRO A 53 -0.44 1.12 4.18
N ARG A 54 0.51 1.51 3.31
CA ARG A 54 0.34 2.53 2.27
C ARG A 54 -0.70 2.13 1.22
N VAL A 55 -0.89 0.82 1.02
CA VAL A 55 -1.84 0.25 0.05
C VAL A 55 -3.11 -0.23 0.74
N TRP A 56 -3.00 -0.75 1.96
CA TRP A 56 -4.10 -1.43 2.62
C TRP A 56 -4.92 -0.53 3.54
N LEU A 57 -4.32 0.49 4.15
CA LEU A 57 -5.00 1.46 5.03
C LEU A 57 -5.52 2.66 4.23
N VAL A 58 -6.15 2.41 3.08
CA VAL A 58 -6.80 3.44 2.25
C VAL A 58 -8.32 3.32 2.32
N PRO A 59 -9.08 4.40 2.10
CA PRO A 59 -10.53 4.33 2.01
C PRO A 59 -11.00 3.29 0.98
N GLY A 60 -11.84 2.34 1.40
CA GLY A 60 -12.32 1.26 0.53
C GLY A 60 -11.29 0.18 0.18
N GLY A 61 -10.14 0.18 0.86
CA GLY A 61 -9.02 -0.75 0.63
C GLY A 61 -9.35 -2.23 0.91
N PRO A 62 -8.34 -3.12 0.84
CA PRO A 62 -8.50 -4.57 0.94
C PRO A 62 -9.22 -5.05 2.21
N LEU A 63 -9.01 -4.37 3.35
CA LEU A 63 -9.64 -4.73 4.62
C LEU A 63 -11.07 -4.18 4.79
N ALA A 64 -11.56 -3.34 3.87
CA ALA A 64 -12.91 -2.80 3.96
C ALA A 64 -13.97 -3.90 3.87
N ALA A 65 -14.81 -4.03 4.89
CA ALA A 65 -15.86 -5.04 4.93
C ALA A 65 -17.13 -4.55 4.21
N GLY A 66 -17.35 -5.03 2.99
CA GLY A 66 -18.57 -4.81 2.21
C GLY A 66 -19.55 -5.98 2.26
N ASP A 67 -20.64 -5.86 1.50
CA ASP A 67 -21.64 -6.91 1.31
C ASP A 67 -21.08 -8.12 0.54
N GLU A 68 -20.17 -7.86 -0.39
CA GLU A 68 -19.41 -8.89 -1.09
C GLU A 68 -18.16 -9.28 -0.28
N PRO A 69 -17.93 -10.59 -0.02
CA PRO A 69 -16.71 -11.04 0.64
C PRO A 69 -15.48 -10.69 -0.18
N ARG A 70 -14.44 -10.20 0.50
CA ARG A 70 -13.13 -9.90 -0.10
C ARG A 70 -12.10 -10.87 0.42
N THR A 71 -11.30 -11.43 -0.49
CA THR A 71 -10.22 -12.33 -0.14
C THR A 71 -8.89 -11.70 -0.53
N LEU A 72 -7.93 -11.71 0.38
CA LEU A 72 -6.60 -11.18 0.19
C LEU A 72 -5.56 -12.16 0.73
N ASP A 73 -4.37 -12.16 0.14
CA ASP A 73 -3.20 -12.73 0.80
C ASP A 73 -2.82 -11.76 1.92
N PHE A 74 -2.99 -12.20 3.17
CA PHE A 74 -2.76 -11.38 4.34
C PHE A 74 -1.27 -11.35 4.72
N ALA A 75 -0.62 -12.51 4.62
CA ALA A 75 0.76 -12.69 5.01
C ALA A 75 1.47 -13.67 4.07
N GLU A 76 2.61 -13.26 3.53
CA GLU A 76 3.42 -14.03 2.59
C GLU A 76 4.72 -14.47 3.26
N LYS A 77 5.24 -15.65 2.89
CA LYS A 77 6.58 -16.08 3.35
C LYS A 77 7.64 -15.32 2.57
N TRP A 78 8.72 -14.93 3.25
CA TRP A 78 9.83 -14.16 2.66
C TRP A 78 10.47 -14.79 1.41
N CYS A 79 10.33 -16.11 1.21
CA CYS A 79 10.80 -16.79 0.00
C CYS A 79 10.09 -16.34 -1.30
N GLY A 80 8.99 -15.58 -1.19
CA GLY A 80 8.20 -15.09 -2.34
C GLY A 80 7.55 -16.21 -3.16
N CYS A 81 7.50 -17.42 -2.59
CA CYS A 81 7.22 -18.65 -3.31
C CYS A 81 5.91 -19.32 -2.85
N HIS A 82 5.32 -18.88 -1.73
CA HIS A 82 4.08 -19.42 -1.17
C HIS A 82 3.33 -18.35 -0.35
N ASP A 83 2.01 -18.28 -0.55
CA ASP A 83 1.06 -17.62 0.34
C ASP A 83 1.23 -18.19 1.76
N GLY A 84 1.25 -17.35 2.79
CA GLY A 84 1.31 -17.79 4.19
C GLY A 84 -0.08 -17.86 4.82
N GLN A 85 -0.84 -16.77 4.75
CA GLN A 85 -2.21 -16.70 5.28
C GLN A 85 -3.11 -15.92 4.35
N MET A 86 -4.14 -16.57 3.83
CA MET A 86 -5.22 -15.87 3.17
C MET A 86 -6.31 -15.47 4.16
N LEU A 87 -6.80 -14.25 4.03
CA LEU A 87 -7.91 -13.72 4.81
C LEU A 87 -9.12 -13.47 3.91
N THR A 88 -10.28 -13.95 4.32
CA THR A 88 -11.58 -13.51 3.79
C THR A 88 -12.26 -12.58 4.79
N VAL A 89 -12.54 -11.35 4.37
CA VAL A 89 -13.29 -10.34 5.11
C VAL A 89 -14.71 -10.26 4.56
N ARG A 90 -15.73 -10.37 5.42
CA ARG A 90 -17.14 -10.29 5.03
C ARG A 90 -17.96 -9.53 6.06
N ARG A 91 -18.86 -8.65 5.63
CA ARG A 91 -19.90 -8.10 6.49
C ARG A 91 -21.10 -9.03 6.58
N ASP A 92 -21.60 -9.23 7.80
CA ASP A 92 -22.76 -10.04 8.13
C ASP A 92 -23.66 -9.25 9.10
N GLY A 93 -24.49 -8.38 8.53
CA GLY A 93 -25.31 -7.44 9.30
C GLY A 93 -24.44 -6.52 10.17
N GLY A 94 -24.66 -6.58 11.50
CA GLY A 94 -23.90 -5.82 12.48
C GLY A 94 -22.53 -6.42 12.86
N THR A 95 -22.07 -7.46 12.17
CA THR A 95 -20.80 -8.15 12.46
C THR A 95 -19.90 -8.17 11.24
N VAL A 96 -18.59 -8.00 11.42
CA VAL A 96 -17.58 -8.32 10.40
C VAL A 96 -16.92 -9.64 10.76
N VAL A 97 -16.82 -10.55 9.79
CA VAL A 97 -16.22 -11.88 9.97
C VAL A 97 -14.91 -11.95 9.22
N TRP A 98 -13.87 -12.35 9.93
CA TRP A 98 -12.56 -12.69 9.38
C TRP A 98 -12.41 -14.20 9.38
N ARG A 99 -12.30 -14.80 8.19
CA ARG A 99 -12.01 -16.21 8.02
C ARG A 99 -10.63 -16.39 7.42
N TRP A 100 -9.77 -17.05 8.16
CA TRP A 100 -8.43 -17.39 7.71
C TRP A 100 -8.44 -18.70 6.92
N ARG A 101 -7.55 -18.78 5.94
CA ARG A 101 -7.20 -20.00 5.23
C ARG A 101 -5.67 -20.11 5.23
N PRO A 102 -5.10 -21.17 5.82
CA PRO A 102 -3.66 -21.38 5.75
C PRO A 102 -3.22 -21.51 4.30
N GLY A 103 -2.02 -21.03 4.02
CA GLY A 103 -1.29 -21.30 2.80
C GLY A 103 -0.95 -22.78 2.60
N GLU A 104 -0.24 -23.07 1.51
CA GLU A 104 0.25 -24.42 1.24
C GLU A 104 1.45 -24.76 2.13
N GLY A 105 1.62 -26.05 2.45
CA GLY A 105 2.82 -26.52 3.16
C GLY A 105 2.72 -26.54 4.69
N GLY A 106 1.51 -26.59 5.25
CA GLY A 106 1.30 -26.81 6.69
C GLY A 106 1.28 -25.53 7.53
N ASP A 107 0.88 -24.41 6.93
CA ASP A 107 0.74 -23.14 7.63
C ASP A 107 -0.23 -23.23 8.82
N PRO A 108 -0.02 -22.42 9.87
CA PRO A 108 -0.87 -22.39 11.06
C PRO A 108 -2.35 -22.17 10.73
N VAL A 109 -3.23 -22.88 11.43
CA VAL A 109 -4.68 -22.65 11.32
C VAL A 109 -5.09 -21.57 12.33
N LEU A 110 -5.49 -20.41 11.83
CA LEU A 110 -6.02 -19.32 12.64
C LEU A 110 -7.54 -19.44 12.85
N PRO A 111 -8.06 -19.11 14.05
CA PRO A 111 -9.49 -19.19 14.34
C PRO A 111 -10.28 -18.10 13.61
N GLU A 112 -11.52 -18.40 13.23
CA GLU A 112 -12.44 -17.38 12.68
C GLU A 112 -12.73 -16.31 13.74
N CYS A 113 -12.56 -15.03 13.37
CA CYS A 113 -12.79 -13.90 14.26
C CYS A 113 -14.05 -13.14 13.85
N ARG A 114 -14.75 -12.57 14.83
CA ARG A 114 -15.98 -11.79 14.62
C ARG A 114 -15.87 -10.46 15.35
N PHE A 115 -16.13 -9.36 14.67
CA PHE A 115 -16.04 -8.01 15.23
C PHE A 115 -17.40 -7.32 15.17
N ASP A 116 -17.68 -6.44 16.13
CA ASP A 116 -18.74 -5.45 15.95
C ASP A 116 -18.41 -4.60 14.72
N ALA A 117 -19.38 -4.44 13.82
CA ALA A 117 -19.12 -3.81 12.54
C ALA A 117 -18.82 -2.30 12.66
N ALA A 118 -19.45 -1.60 13.61
CA ALA A 118 -19.18 -0.18 13.83
C ALA A 118 -17.79 0.04 14.45
N ALA A 119 -17.41 -0.83 15.41
CA ALA A 119 -16.06 -0.79 15.99
C ALA A 119 -14.97 -1.12 14.95
N TYR A 120 -15.23 -2.08 14.07
CA TYR A 120 -14.33 -2.43 12.97
C TYR A 120 -14.12 -1.25 12.01
N ASP A 121 -15.20 -0.61 11.57
CA ASP A 121 -15.14 0.54 10.66
C ASP A 121 -14.42 1.73 11.30
N ALA A 122 -14.67 1.99 12.59
CA ALA A 122 -13.97 3.02 13.34
C ALA A 122 -12.46 2.74 13.46
N GLU A 123 -12.06 1.48 13.61
CA GLU A 123 -10.66 1.10 13.67
C GLU A 123 -9.97 1.26 12.30
N LEU A 124 -10.62 0.87 11.20
CA LEU A 124 -10.09 1.13 9.84
C LEU A 124 -9.94 2.63 9.58
N GLU A 125 -10.95 3.41 9.94
CA GLU A 125 -10.95 4.85 9.81
C GLU A 125 -9.83 5.50 10.65
N ARG A 126 -9.59 5.01 11.86
CA ARG A 126 -8.49 5.49 12.70
C ARG A 126 -7.13 5.09 12.11
N ALA A 127 -6.95 3.82 11.73
CA ALA A 127 -5.69 3.30 11.21
C ALA A 127 -5.29 4.01 9.90
N SER A 128 -6.24 4.30 9.01
CA SER A 128 -6.01 5.07 7.77
C SER A 128 -5.64 6.54 7.97
N ARG A 129 -5.74 7.07 9.19
CA ARG A 129 -5.29 8.43 9.55
C ARG A 129 -4.10 8.44 10.48
N ASP A 130 -3.61 7.27 10.87
CA ASP A 130 -2.44 7.12 11.69
C ASP A 130 -1.22 7.07 10.77
N PHE A 131 -0.52 8.20 10.64
CA PHE A 131 0.71 8.32 9.86
C PHE A 131 1.95 8.43 10.76
N GLY A 132 1.83 8.10 12.05
CA GLY A 132 2.95 8.23 13.00
C GLY A 132 4.12 7.28 12.71
N TRP A 133 3.92 6.33 11.80
CA TRP A 133 4.93 5.41 11.31
C TRP A 133 5.69 5.92 10.08
N GLU A 134 5.19 6.92 9.36
CA GLU A 134 5.85 7.46 8.16
C GLU A 134 7.14 8.20 8.56
N ILE A 135 8.24 7.92 7.86
CA ILE A 135 9.40 8.81 7.88
C ILE A 135 9.10 10.08 7.05
N PRO A 136 9.87 11.17 7.19
CA PRO A 136 9.62 12.40 6.45
C PRO A 136 9.48 12.22 4.94
N ALA A 137 10.30 11.38 4.31
CA ALA A 137 10.23 11.13 2.87
C ALA A 137 8.94 10.40 2.46
N ASP A 138 8.46 9.43 3.25
CA ASP A 138 7.16 8.77 3.03
C ASP A 138 6.02 9.79 3.07
N THR A 139 6.03 10.69 4.06
CA THR A 139 5.04 11.76 4.17
C THR A 139 5.08 12.70 2.96
N VAL A 140 6.28 13.08 2.48
CA VAL A 140 6.41 13.87 1.25
C VAL A 140 5.83 13.11 0.05
N ALA A 141 6.18 11.82 -0.11
CA ALA A 141 5.69 11.00 -1.21
C ALA A 141 4.16 10.89 -1.22
N ARG A 142 3.54 10.62 -0.06
CA ARG A 142 2.08 10.53 0.07
C ARG A 142 1.40 11.87 -0.24
N LEU A 143 1.86 12.97 0.35
CA LEU A 143 1.27 14.29 0.12
C LEU A 143 1.45 14.74 -1.34
N LEU A 144 2.59 14.44 -1.96
CA LEU A 144 2.83 14.70 -3.37
C LEU A 144 1.88 13.87 -4.25
N ARG A 145 1.69 12.58 -3.95
CA ARG A 145 0.73 11.71 -4.64
C ARG A 145 -0.69 12.28 -4.60
N GLU A 146 -1.14 12.70 -3.41
CA GLU A 146 -2.46 13.33 -3.22
C GLU A 146 -2.58 14.62 -4.04
N ALA A 147 -1.56 15.48 -4.02
CA ALA A 147 -1.54 16.73 -4.75
C ALA A 147 -1.61 16.54 -6.27
N LEU A 148 -0.83 15.59 -6.82
CA LEU A 148 -0.84 15.29 -8.25
C LEU A 148 -2.15 14.63 -8.69
N ARG A 149 -2.70 13.70 -7.91
CA ARG A 149 -4.00 13.07 -8.20
C ARG A 149 -5.17 14.07 -8.18
N ALA A 150 -5.06 15.13 -7.38
CA ALA A 150 -6.03 16.22 -7.38
C ALA A 150 -5.91 17.17 -8.60
N ARG A 151 -5.04 16.90 -9.58
CA ARG A 151 -4.79 17.74 -10.76
C ARG A 151 -4.92 16.95 -12.07
N ILE A 152 -6.03 16.22 -12.21
CA ILE A 152 -6.33 15.38 -13.38
C ILE A 152 -6.24 16.13 -14.72
N ASP A 153 -6.58 17.42 -14.77
CA ASP A 153 -6.53 18.21 -16.01
C ASP A 153 -5.11 18.43 -16.53
N TRP A 154 -4.14 18.60 -15.62
CA TRP A 154 -2.73 18.72 -15.99
C TRP A 154 -2.18 17.40 -16.51
N LEU A 155 -2.54 16.28 -15.89
CA LEU A 155 -2.20 14.93 -16.34
C LEU A 155 -2.78 14.64 -17.74
N ALA A 156 -4.06 14.95 -17.94
CA ALA A 156 -4.74 14.77 -19.22
C ALA A 156 -4.10 15.61 -20.35
N ARG A 157 -3.66 16.84 -20.06
CA ARG A 157 -2.98 17.71 -21.03
C ARG A 157 -1.74 17.05 -21.65
N TRP A 158 -1.03 16.24 -20.89
CA TRP A 158 0.19 15.55 -21.34
C TRP A 158 -0.06 14.08 -21.73
N SER A 159 -1.33 13.64 -21.68
CA SER A 159 -1.71 12.21 -21.83
C SER A 159 -0.95 11.30 -20.85
N CYS A 160 -0.67 11.82 -19.67
CA CYS A 160 0.03 11.12 -18.60
C CYS A 160 -0.92 10.76 -17.46
N GLU A 161 -0.57 9.73 -16.71
CA GLU A 161 -1.18 9.33 -15.45
C GLU A 161 -0.07 9.14 -14.41
N VAL A 162 -0.35 9.42 -13.14
CA VAL A 162 0.56 9.07 -12.04
C VAL A 162 0.33 7.60 -11.72
N TYR A 163 1.30 6.77 -12.08
CA TYR A 163 1.29 5.36 -11.72
C TYR A 163 1.52 5.21 -10.22
N ASP A 164 2.65 5.73 -9.73
CA ASP A 164 3.01 5.63 -8.31
C ASP A 164 3.93 6.77 -7.84
N VAL A 165 3.99 6.97 -6.53
CA VAL A 165 4.88 7.93 -5.85
C VAL A 165 5.37 7.33 -4.54
N TRP A 166 6.66 7.09 -4.37
CA TRP A 166 7.20 6.52 -3.14
C TRP A 166 8.56 7.08 -2.77
N ALA A 167 8.97 6.87 -1.53
CA ALA A 167 10.30 7.19 -1.05
C ALA A 167 11.19 5.93 -1.09
N PRO A 168 12.13 5.81 -2.04
CA PRO A 168 13.14 4.75 -2.01
C PRO A 168 14.25 5.02 -0.98
N SER A 169 14.36 6.25 -0.46
CA SER A 169 15.32 6.61 0.58
C SER A 169 14.81 7.78 1.40
N GLU A 170 15.46 8.07 2.53
CA GLU A 170 15.12 9.23 3.37
C GLU A 170 15.31 10.58 2.64
N SER A 171 16.12 10.59 1.57
CA SER A 171 16.55 11.79 0.88
C SER A 171 15.91 11.97 -0.50
N GLY A 172 14.93 11.15 -0.88
CA GLY A 172 14.36 11.22 -2.21
C GLY A 172 12.98 10.61 -2.34
N VAL A 173 12.19 11.19 -3.23
CA VAL A 173 10.90 10.66 -3.69
C VAL A 173 11.00 10.36 -5.18
N LEU A 174 10.45 9.23 -5.60
CA LEU A 174 10.32 8.83 -6.99
C LEU A 174 8.86 8.97 -7.40
N VAL A 175 8.61 9.66 -8.50
CA VAL A 175 7.28 9.78 -9.13
C VAL A 175 7.34 9.04 -10.46
N VAL A 176 6.48 8.04 -10.65
CA VAL A 176 6.37 7.28 -11.90
C VAL A 176 5.11 7.70 -12.65
N PHE A 177 5.30 7.97 -13.93
CA PHE A 177 4.26 8.34 -14.86
C PHE A 177 4.12 7.29 -15.95
N GLU A 178 2.87 7.03 -16.33
CA GLU A 178 2.53 6.30 -17.54
C GLU A 178 1.96 7.28 -18.57
N ARG A 179 2.44 7.22 -19.82
CA ARG A 179 1.83 7.92 -20.94
C ARG A 179 0.97 6.96 -21.72
N ASN A 180 -0.29 7.33 -21.91
CA ASN A 180 -1.24 6.58 -22.73
C ASN A 180 -1.48 7.29 -24.06
N GLU A 181 -1.56 6.52 -25.14
CA GLU A 181 -1.87 7.01 -26.48
C GLU A 181 -3.04 6.24 -27.07
N ARG A 182 -3.77 6.89 -27.98
CA ARG A 182 -4.75 6.20 -28.80
C ARG A 182 -4.04 5.39 -29.87
N ASP A 183 -4.41 4.13 -30.02
CA ASP A 183 -4.03 3.33 -31.19
C ASP A 183 -4.89 3.69 -32.42
N SER A 184 -4.61 3.04 -33.55
CA SER A 184 -5.33 3.25 -34.81
C SER A 184 -6.82 2.87 -34.74
N ASP A 185 -7.19 2.00 -33.81
CA ASP A 185 -8.55 1.48 -33.64
C ASP A 185 -9.32 2.27 -32.56
N GLY A 186 -8.70 3.29 -31.97
CA GLY A 186 -9.27 4.12 -30.92
C GLY A 186 -9.16 3.51 -29.52
N GLY A 187 -8.48 2.38 -29.34
CA GLY A 187 -8.10 1.84 -28.04
C GLY A 187 -7.03 2.70 -27.37
N TRP A 188 -6.90 2.59 -26.04
CA TRP A 188 -5.77 3.16 -25.31
C TRP A 188 -4.66 2.13 -25.22
N ARG A 189 -3.42 2.53 -25.49
CA ARG A 189 -2.22 1.75 -25.17
C ARG A 189 -1.26 2.57 -24.33
N GLN A 190 -0.56 1.90 -23.42
CA GLN A 190 0.61 2.47 -22.76
C GLN A 190 1.69 2.70 -23.82
N ALA A 191 2.10 3.95 -24.00
CA ALA A 191 3.09 4.37 -24.98
C ALA A 191 4.48 4.53 -24.36
N GLU A 192 4.54 4.95 -23.09
CA GLU A 192 5.79 5.21 -22.39
C GLU A 192 5.59 5.10 -20.88
N GLU A 193 6.62 4.68 -20.16
CA GLU A 193 6.72 4.75 -18.71
C GLU A 193 8.01 5.48 -18.37
N PHE A 194 7.95 6.47 -17.49
CA PHE A 194 9.12 7.24 -17.07
C PHE A 194 8.97 7.68 -15.61
N ALA A 195 10.09 8.00 -14.97
CA ALA A 195 10.14 8.38 -13.58
C ALA A 195 10.97 9.65 -13.37
N VAL A 196 10.58 10.44 -12.36
CA VAL A 196 11.28 11.64 -11.92
C VAL A 196 11.71 11.44 -10.46
N LYS A 197 13.01 11.52 -10.20
CA LYS A 197 13.55 11.50 -8.84
C LYS A 197 13.66 12.91 -8.30
N LEU A 198 13.02 13.17 -7.17
CA LEU A 198 12.96 14.47 -6.52
C LEU A 198 13.69 14.40 -5.17
N PRO A 199 14.59 15.34 -4.86
CA PRO A 199 15.28 15.35 -3.59
C PRO A 199 14.31 15.72 -2.45
N VAL A 200 14.50 15.07 -1.30
CA VAL A 200 13.90 15.47 -0.01
C VAL A 200 14.98 16.11 0.84
N THR A 201 14.63 17.22 1.45
CA THR A 201 15.46 18.05 2.34
C THR A 201 14.96 17.96 3.78
N ASP A 202 15.58 18.71 4.70
CA ASP A 202 15.15 18.78 6.10
C ASP A 202 13.93 19.71 6.34
N GLU A 203 13.37 20.33 5.29
CA GLU A 203 12.17 21.15 5.41
C GLU A 203 10.94 20.32 5.84
N GLY A 204 9.91 20.97 6.39
CA GLY A 204 8.69 20.27 6.78
C GLY A 204 8.03 19.53 5.60
N PRO A 205 7.61 18.25 5.73
CA PRO A 205 7.10 17.44 4.61
C PRO A 205 5.96 18.08 3.81
N VAL A 206 5.08 18.84 4.48
CA VAL A 206 3.96 19.56 3.84
C VAL A 206 4.46 20.65 2.89
N VAL A 207 5.47 21.42 3.31
CA VAL A 207 6.04 22.50 2.49
C VAL A 207 6.76 21.91 1.29
N GLN A 208 7.56 20.86 1.51
CA GLN A 208 8.29 20.18 0.44
C GLN A 208 7.35 19.56 -0.60
N ALA A 209 6.32 18.84 -0.18
CA ALA A 209 5.37 18.23 -1.10
C ALA A 209 4.67 19.28 -1.99
N ALA A 210 4.32 20.44 -1.42
CA ALA A 210 3.74 21.54 -2.18
C ALA A 210 4.73 22.13 -3.22
N LEU A 211 5.98 22.38 -2.81
CA LEU A 211 7.02 22.88 -3.72
C LEU A 211 7.34 21.90 -4.86
N LEU A 212 7.43 20.61 -4.53
CA LEU A 212 7.66 19.56 -5.52
C LEU A 212 6.48 19.41 -6.49
N ALA A 213 5.25 19.51 -5.99
CA ALA A 213 4.05 19.53 -6.83
C ALA A 213 4.07 20.74 -7.78
N ASP A 214 4.30 21.95 -7.27
CA ASP A 214 4.38 23.17 -8.10
C ASP A 214 5.46 23.07 -9.17
N ARG A 215 6.63 22.49 -8.84
CA ARG A 215 7.71 22.23 -9.79
C ARG A 215 7.28 21.30 -10.92
N LEU A 216 6.65 20.16 -10.61
CA LEU A 216 6.16 19.23 -11.61
C LEU A 216 5.06 19.85 -12.47
N LEU A 217 4.11 20.54 -11.84
CA LEU A 217 2.95 21.14 -12.50
C LEU A 217 3.31 22.34 -13.40
N ALA A 218 4.51 22.90 -13.27
CA ALA A 218 4.98 24.04 -14.08
C ALA A 218 5.19 23.69 -15.56
N GLY A 219 5.29 22.40 -15.92
CA GLY A 219 5.64 21.99 -17.28
C GLY A 219 5.18 20.58 -17.66
N ASP A 220 5.81 20.08 -18.72
CA ASP A 220 5.67 18.68 -19.15
C ASP A 220 6.53 17.81 -18.23
N PRO A 221 5.95 16.81 -17.53
CA PRO A 221 6.70 15.97 -16.61
C PRO A 221 7.85 15.19 -17.27
N ARG A 222 7.79 14.97 -18.59
CA ARG A 222 8.85 14.31 -19.38
C ARG A 222 10.08 15.19 -19.56
N THR A 223 9.94 16.50 -19.37
CA THR A 223 11.01 17.48 -19.58
C THR A 223 11.73 17.84 -18.28
N ALA A 224 11.32 17.27 -17.15
CA ALA A 224 12.09 17.39 -15.92
C ALA A 224 13.51 16.86 -16.18
N GLU A 225 14.54 17.59 -15.74
CA GLU A 225 15.95 17.22 -15.98
C GLU A 225 16.28 15.82 -15.42
N GLU A 226 15.47 15.33 -14.47
CA GLU A 226 15.56 14.04 -13.82
C GLU A 226 14.60 12.98 -14.40
N ALA A 227 13.87 13.29 -15.48
CA ALA A 227 13.06 12.33 -16.23
C ALA A 227 13.98 11.45 -17.08
N HIS A 228 13.70 10.14 -17.13
CA HIS A 228 14.50 9.12 -17.83
C HIS A 228 15.72 8.60 -17.06
N LEU A 229 15.45 7.97 -15.92
CA LEU A 229 16.42 7.06 -15.30
C LEU A 229 16.58 5.80 -16.19
N SER A 230 17.75 5.65 -16.81
CA SER A 230 18.24 4.32 -17.23
C SER A 230 18.26 3.43 -15.98
N GLY A 231 17.50 2.35 -15.95
CA GLY A 231 17.32 1.50 -14.75
C GLY A 231 16.01 1.71 -14.00
N ILE A 232 15.04 2.44 -14.58
CA ILE A 232 13.65 2.48 -14.09
C ILE A 232 13.11 1.08 -13.80
N LEU A 233 13.44 0.07 -14.61
CA LEU A 233 13.02 -1.31 -14.37
C LEU A 233 13.54 -1.90 -13.05
N ASP A 234 14.74 -1.55 -12.61
CA ASP A 234 15.30 -2.05 -11.35
C ASP A 234 14.61 -1.37 -10.15
N LEU A 235 14.40 -0.05 -10.24
CA LEU A 235 13.64 0.72 -9.25
C LEU A 235 12.14 0.36 -9.23
N LEU A 236 11.57 0.02 -10.39
CA LEU A 236 10.21 -0.51 -10.51
C LEU A 236 10.10 -1.93 -10.02
N GLN A 237 11.15 -2.77 -10.09
CA GLN A 237 11.13 -4.10 -9.50
C GLN A 237 11.16 -4.02 -7.97
N GLU A 238 11.83 -3.03 -7.40
CA GLU A 238 11.72 -2.68 -5.98
C GLU A 238 10.31 -2.16 -5.62
N GLY A 239 9.72 -1.27 -6.43
CA GLY A 239 8.34 -0.80 -6.24
C GLY A 239 7.25 -1.86 -6.48
N ARG A 240 7.41 -2.75 -7.47
CA ARG A 240 6.46 -3.82 -7.83
C ARG A 240 6.48 -4.98 -6.83
N ARG A 241 7.60 -5.22 -6.14
CA ARG A 241 7.62 -6.14 -4.98
C ARG A 241 6.67 -5.69 -3.85
N ARG A 242 6.31 -4.40 -3.80
CA ARG A 242 5.35 -3.84 -2.83
C ARG A 242 3.87 -4.01 -3.24
N PHE A 243 3.58 -4.55 -4.43
CA PHE A 243 2.23 -4.68 -4.98
C PHE A 243 1.94 -6.11 -5.47
N THR A 244 1.51 -6.99 -4.56
CA THR A 244 0.77 -8.23 -4.92
C THR A 244 -0.73 -7.95 -4.95
N GLY A 245 -1.16 -7.02 -5.82
CA GLY A 245 -2.58 -6.72 -6.00
C GLY A 245 -2.86 -5.90 -7.26
N PRO A 246 -4.05 -6.05 -7.87
CA PRO A 246 -4.44 -5.16 -8.96
C PRO A 246 -4.44 -3.71 -8.44
N PRO A 247 -4.07 -2.74 -9.29
CA PRO A 247 -4.07 -1.35 -8.87
C PRO A 247 -5.49 -0.98 -8.37
N PRO A 248 -5.63 -0.13 -7.34
CA PRO A 248 -6.91 0.14 -6.68
C PRO A 248 -7.99 0.80 -7.56
N TRP A 249 -7.71 1.05 -8.84
CA TRP A 249 -8.66 1.53 -9.86
C TRP A 249 -9.15 0.42 -10.80
N ALA A 250 -8.72 -0.83 -10.62
CA ALA A 250 -9.28 -1.99 -11.32
C ALA A 250 -10.61 -2.49 -10.70
N LEU A 251 -11.33 -1.61 -9.98
CA LEU A 251 -12.70 -1.80 -9.48
C LEU A 251 -13.59 -0.67 -10.00
#